data_AF-A0A7W6EIN3-F1
#
_entry.id   AF-A0A7W6EIN3-F1
#
_cell.length_a   1.000
_cell.length_b   1.000
_cell.length_c   1.000
_cell.angle_alpha   90.00
_cell.angle_beta   90.00
_cell.angle_gamma   90.00
#
_symmetry.space_group_name_H-M   'P 1'
#
loop_
_entity.id
_entity.type
_entity.pdbx_description
1 polymer ?
#
loop_
_entity_poly.entity_id
_entity_poly.type
_entity_poly.pdbx_seq_one_letter_code
_entity_poly.pdbx_strand_id
1 'polypeptide(L)'
;MDARTHFAEYGFKEGRSANTLFDPADYLAANADVAAAGVDPLAHYNTYGWREGRVASSEFDANAYLAENADVAAAGINPLTHYLQYGIYEGREIHEV
;
A
#
# COMPACT_ATOMS: atom_id res chain seq x y z
N MET A 1 -14.95 -7.30 -16.64
CA MET A 1 -14.60 -6.75 -15.31
C MET A 1 -13.57 -7.65 -14.69
N ASP A 2 -12.33 -7.20 -14.75
CA ASP A 2 -11.13 -7.74 -14.14
C ASP A 2 -11.08 -7.36 -12.65
N ALA A 3 -10.45 -8.20 -11.81
CA ALA A 3 -10.49 -8.07 -10.36
C ALA A 3 -10.00 -6.71 -9.83
N ARG A 4 -9.08 -6.07 -10.56
CA ARG A 4 -8.60 -4.70 -10.31
C ARG A 4 -9.71 -3.65 -10.45
N THR A 5 -10.51 -3.76 -11.50
CA THR A 5 -11.62 -2.86 -11.78
C THR A 5 -12.76 -3.05 -10.78
N HIS A 6 -13.04 -4.30 -10.38
CA HIS A 6 -14.05 -4.58 -9.35
C HIS A 6 -13.61 -4.08 -7.95
N PHE A 7 -12.33 -4.20 -7.59
CA PHE A 7 -11.83 -3.67 -6.33
C PHE A 7 -11.89 -2.13 -6.28
N ALA A 8 -11.48 -1.48 -7.37
CA ALA A 8 -11.50 -0.02 -7.49
C ALA A 8 -12.91 0.58 -7.51
N GLU A 9 -13.92 -0.12 -8.05
CA GLU A 9 -15.30 0.37 -8.08
C GLU A 9 -16.16 -0.06 -6.88
N TYR A 10 -15.92 -1.23 -6.28
CA TYR A 10 -16.80 -1.82 -5.25
C TYR A 10 -16.09 -2.35 -4.00
N GLY A 11 -14.82 -2.75 -4.07
CA GLY A 11 -14.09 -3.39 -2.97
C GLY A 11 -13.83 -2.48 -1.76
N PHE A 12 -13.52 -1.20 -1.99
CA PHE A 12 -13.31 -0.20 -0.93
C PHE A 12 -14.55 -0.01 -0.03
N LYS A 13 -15.77 -0.08 -0.60
CA LYS A 13 -17.02 0.06 0.19
C LYS A 13 -17.41 -1.20 0.96
N GLU A 14 -16.83 -2.35 0.62
CA GLU A 14 -17.11 -3.64 1.26
C GLU A 14 -16.07 -4.02 2.32
N GLY A 15 -15.05 -3.19 2.56
CA GLY A 15 -14.01 -3.44 3.57
C GLY A 15 -13.18 -4.70 3.30
N ARG A 16 -13.15 -5.18 2.06
CA ARG A 16 -12.39 -6.39 1.69
C ARG A 16 -10.98 -5.98 1.32
N SER A 17 -10.00 -6.39 2.11
CA SER A 17 -8.57 -6.26 1.81
C SER A 17 -8.17 -7.20 0.67
N ALA A 18 -7.41 -6.68 -0.30
CA ALA A 18 -6.87 -7.49 -1.42
C ALA A 18 -5.75 -8.45 -0.96
N ASN A 19 -5.11 -8.14 0.17
CA ASN A 19 -4.12 -8.94 0.90
C ASN A 19 -3.90 -8.32 2.30
N THR A 20 -3.15 -8.99 3.18
CA THR A 20 -2.84 -8.51 4.55
C THR A 20 -1.92 -7.29 4.61
N LEU A 21 -1.41 -6.80 3.46
CA LEU A 21 -0.46 -5.69 3.41
C LEU A 21 -1.12 -4.32 3.25
N PHE A 22 -2.44 -4.27 3.06
CA PHE A 22 -3.19 -3.01 3.09
C PHE A 22 -4.64 -3.25 3.47
N ASP A 23 -5.03 -2.75 4.64
CA ASP A 23 -6.44 -2.68 5.05
C ASP A 23 -6.96 -1.24 5.01
N PRO A 24 -7.97 -0.93 4.18
CA PRO A 24 -8.55 0.40 4.11
C PRO A 24 -9.07 0.94 5.45
N ALA A 25 -9.66 0.10 6.30
CA ALA A 25 -10.21 0.52 7.57
C ALA A 25 -9.09 0.86 8.57
N ASP A 26 -8.05 0.02 8.64
CA ASP A 26 -6.89 0.29 9.50
C ASP A 26 -6.12 1.54 9.03
N TYR A 27 -5.95 1.69 7.72
CA TYR A 27 -5.30 2.86 7.14
C TYR A 27 -6.07 4.14 7.47
N LEU A 28 -7.40 4.15 7.33
CA LEU A 28 -8.23 5.30 7.68
C LEU A 28 -8.25 5.57 9.19
N ALA A 29 -8.21 4.53 10.03
CA ALA A 29 -8.13 4.66 11.48
C ALA A 29 -6.80 5.32 11.92
N ALA A 30 -5.70 5.00 11.25
CA ALA A 30 -4.40 5.61 11.50
C ALA A 30 -4.23 7.01 10.88
N ASN A 31 -5.03 7.35 9.86
CA ASN A 31 -4.87 8.57 9.05
C ASN A 31 -6.17 9.38 9.02
N ALA A 32 -6.48 10.04 10.15
CA ALA A 32 -7.73 10.77 10.35
C ALA A 32 -7.96 11.91 9.34
N ASP A 33 -6.89 12.49 8.80
CA ASP A 33 -6.96 13.50 7.75
C ASP A 33 -7.45 12.92 6.41
N VAL A 34 -6.99 11.71 6.07
CA VAL A 34 -7.45 10.96 4.89
C VAL A 34 -8.92 10.56 5.07
N ALA A 35 -9.29 10.12 6.26
CA ALA A 35 -10.67 9.80 6.61
C ALA A 35 -11.58 11.04 6.51
N ALA A 36 -11.15 12.18 7.05
CA ALA A 36 -11.89 13.44 6.97
C ALA A 36 -12.03 13.96 5.54
N ALA A 37 -11.01 13.73 4.69
CA ALA A 37 -11.05 14.08 3.28
C ALA A 37 -12.03 13.21 2.47
N GLY A 38 -12.42 12.03 2.98
CA GLY A 38 -13.36 11.12 2.32
C GLY A 38 -12.83 10.56 1.00
N VAL A 39 -11.52 10.51 0.83
CA VAL A 39 -10.85 9.99 -0.36
C VAL A 39 -10.65 8.48 -0.26
N ASP A 40 -10.44 7.82 -1.40
CA ASP A 40 -10.08 6.41 -1.43
C ASP A 40 -8.69 6.20 -0.78
N PRO A 41 -8.58 5.38 0.29
CA PRO A 41 -7.36 5.23 1.05
C PRO A 41 -6.26 4.52 0.27
N LEU A 42 -6.60 3.55 -0.59
CA LEU A 42 -5.60 2.87 -1.41
C LEU A 42 -5.03 3.81 -2.46
N ALA A 43 -5.87 4.61 -3.10
CA ALA A 43 -5.46 5.65 -4.05
C ALA A 43 -4.61 6.72 -3.35
N HIS A 44 -5.01 7.14 -2.15
CA HIS A 44 -4.23 8.07 -1.33
C HIS A 44 -2.85 7.49 -1.00
N TYR A 45 -2.81 6.27 -0.49
CA TYR A 45 -1.55 5.60 -0.17
C TYR A 45 -0.64 5.50 -1.39
N ASN A 46 -1.18 5.03 -2.51
CA ASN A 46 -0.41 4.83 -3.75
C ASN A 46 0.16 6.13 -4.32
N THR A 47 -0.56 7.23 -4.17
CA THR A 47 -0.18 8.53 -4.74
C THR A 47 0.71 9.34 -3.79
N TYR A 48 0.39 9.37 -2.50
CA TYR A 48 1.02 10.23 -1.50
C TYR A 48 1.56 9.45 -0.32
N GLY A 49 0.76 8.55 0.26
CA GLY A 49 1.04 7.97 1.58
C GLY A 49 2.42 7.32 1.73
N TRP A 50 2.86 6.52 0.74
CA TRP A 50 4.19 5.89 0.83
C TRP A 50 5.35 6.90 0.78
N ARG A 51 5.18 8.05 0.10
CA ARG A 51 6.18 9.12 0.04
C ARG A 51 6.19 9.97 1.30
N GLU A 52 5.03 10.07 1.95
CA GLU A 52 4.86 10.72 3.25
C GLU A 52 5.34 9.84 4.41
N GLY A 53 5.79 8.61 4.13
CA GLY A 53 6.21 7.65 5.16
C GLY A 53 5.04 7.07 5.96
N ARG A 54 3.82 7.14 5.44
CA ARG A 54 2.66 6.50 6.08
C ARG A 54 2.78 4.99 5.98
N VAL A 55 2.31 4.32 7.03
CA VAL A 55 2.29 2.86 7.12
C VAL A 55 1.05 2.33 6.40
N ALA A 56 1.25 1.37 5.49
CA ALA A 56 0.15 0.67 4.80
C ALA A 56 -0.49 -0.41 5.68
N SER A 57 0.36 -1.21 6.33
CA SER A 57 -0.01 -2.18 7.36
C SER A 57 1.20 -2.44 8.27
N SER A 58 0.99 -3.07 9.42
CA SER A 58 2.07 -3.50 10.32
C SER A 58 3.02 -4.52 9.68
N GLU A 59 2.56 -5.24 8.65
CA GLU A 59 3.30 -6.32 8.01
C GLU A 59 4.27 -5.83 6.91
N PHE A 60 4.27 -4.54 6.60
CA PHE A 60 5.08 -3.99 5.51
C PHE A 60 5.66 -2.61 5.84
N ASP A 61 6.94 -2.60 6.21
CA ASP A 61 7.76 -1.39 6.31
C ASP A 61 8.25 -0.97 4.92
N ALA A 62 7.56 0.02 4.36
CA ALA A 62 7.91 0.64 3.09
C ALA A 62 9.31 1.28 3.09
N ASN A 63 9.76 1.84 4.22
CA ASN A 63 11.07 2.49 4.32
C ASN A 63 12.19 1.45 4.37
N ALA A 64 12.02 0.40 5.17
CA ALA A 64 12.97 -0.72 5.21
C ALA A 64 13.07 -1.38 3.83
N TYR A 65 11.93 -1.63 3.17
CA TYR A 65 11.91 -2.18 1.82
C TYR A 65 12.69 -1.30 0.82
N LEU A 66 12.49 0.02 0.84
CA LEU A 66 13.22 0.92 -0.05
C LEU A 66 14.72 1.02 0.30
N ALA A 67 15.08 0.88 1.57
CA ALA A 67 16.48 0.88 2.00
C ALA A 67 17.25 -0.35 1.49
N GLU A 68 16.59 -1.50 1.42
CA GLU A 68 17.18 -2.75 0.92
C GLU A 68 17.11 -2.89 -0.60
N ASN A 69 16.14 -2.23 -1.23
CA ASN A 69 15.86 -2.32 -2.65
C ASN A 69 16.16 -0.98 -3.34
N ALA A 70 17.46 -0.65 -3.42
CA ALA A 70 17.95 0.62 -3.96
C ALA A 70 17.53 0.89 -5.41
N ASP A 71 17.30 -0.17 -6.21
CA ASP A 71 16.76 -0.07 -7.57
C ASP A 71 15.32 0.46 -7.57
N VAL A 72 14.48 0.00 -6.64
CA VAL A 72 13.09 0.45 -6.47
C VAL A 72 13.06 1.89 -5.97
N ALA A 73 13.92 2.21 -5.00
CA ALA A 73 14.08 3.56 -4.47
C ALA A 73 14.54 4.54 -5.56
N ALA A 74 15.57 4.19 -6.33
CA ALA A 74 16.08 5.02 -7.42
C ALA A 74 15.04 5.22 -8.54
N ALA A 75 14.21 4.20 -8.80
CA ALA A 75 13.12 4.30 -9.77
C ALA A 75 11.92 5.12 -9.25
N GLY A 76 11.86 5.45 -7.96
CA GLY A 76 10.74 6.20 -7.37
C GLY A 76 9.41 5.47 -7.43
N ILE A 77 9.45 4.13 -7.39
CA ILE A 77 8.28 3.25 -7.48
C ILE A 77 7.70 3.05 -6.08
N ASN A 78 6.37 2.97 -5.98
CA ASN A 78 5.69 2.63 -4.73
C ASN A 78 6.14 1.22 -4.25
N PRO A 79 6.72 1.11 -3.04
CA PRO A 79 7.33 -0.14 -2.57
C PRO A 79 6.31 -1.27 -2.39
N LEU A 80 5.12 -0.98 -1.84
CA LEU A 80 4.06 -1.98 -1.67
C LEU A 80 3.59 -2.53 -3.03
N THR A 81 3.39 -1.63 -4.00
CA THR A 81 3.01 -2.01 -5.37
C THR A 81 4.10 -2.85 -6.03
N HIS A 82 5.36 -2.45 -5.89
CA HIS A 82 6.50 -3.20 -6.42
C HIS A 82 6.59 -4.59 -5.82
N TYR A 83 6.48 -4.71 -4.49
CA TYR A 83 6.55 -5.99 -3.81
C TYR A 83 5.44 -6.94 -4.27
N LEU A 84 4.19 -6.47 -4.32
CA LEU A 84 3.04 -7.28 -4.73
C LEU A 84 3.10 -7.74 -6.19
N GLN A 85 3.73 -6.96 -7.08
CA GLN A 85 3.80 -7.28 -8.51
C GLN A 85 5.05 -8.09 -8.90
N TYR A 86 6.18 -7.81 -8.25
CA TYR A 86 7.49 -8.34 -8.62
C TYR A 86 8.22 -8.93 -7.42
N GLY A 87 8.35 -8.17 -6.33
CA GLY A 87 9.20 -8.53 -5.20
C GLY A 87 8.88 -9.90 -4.58
N ILE A 88 7.60 -10.26 -4.46
CA ILE A 88 7.18 -11.57 -3.94
C ILE A 88 7.64 -12.73 -4.84
N TYR A 89 7.67 -12.54 -6.15
CA TYR A 89 8.10 -13.55 -7.11
C TYR A 89 9.62 -13.56 -7.33
N GLU A 90 10.27 -12.44 -7.04
CA GLU A 90 11.74 -12.29 -7.02
C GLU A 90 12.36 -12.80 -5.71
N GLY A 91 11.54 -13.08 -4.69
CA GLY A 91 12.01 -13.52 -3.37
C GLY A 91 12.61 -12.38 -2.54
N ARG A 92 12.19 -11.13 -2.78
CA ARG A 92 12.59 -9.97 -1.95
C ARG A 92 11.95 -10.07 -0.57
N GLU A 93 12.72 -9.76 0.46
CA GLU A 93 12.24 -9.79 1.84
C GLU A 93 11.40 -8.54 2.17
N ILE A 94 10.53 -8.68 3.16
CA ILE A 94 9.74 -7.60 3.76
C ILE A 94 9.94 -7.62 5.27
N HIS A 95 9.74 -6.47 5.89
CA HIS A 95 9.88 -6.29 7.33
C HIS A 95 8.58 -5.73 7.90
N GLU A 96 8.29 -6.09 9.15
CA GLU A 96 7.21 -5.52 9.93
C GLU A 96 7.64 -4.16 10.51
N VAL A 97 6.67 -3.28 10.81
CA VAL A 97 6.88 -1.92 11.33
C VAL A 97 6.96 -1.89 12.86
#